data_AF-A0A158IYR3-F1
#
_entry.id   AF-A0A158IYR3-F1
#
_cell.length_a   1.000
_cell.length_b   1.000
_cell.length_c   1.000
_cell.angle_alpha   90.00
_cell.angle_beta   90.00
_cell.angle_gamma   90.00
#
_symmetry.space_group_name_H-M   'P 1'
#
loop_
_entity.id
_entity.type
_entity.pdbx_description
1 polymer ?
#
loop_
_entity_poly.entity_id
_entity_poly.type
_entity_poly.pdbx_seq_one_letter_code
_entity_poly.pdbx_strand_id
1 'polypeptide(L)'
;MRYLFASTLAAVIAAASSAANAQTAGSDGIPTTQCAIGYVTGVGGSAQSVREYLATPDRDKYRYVADNPIRCQVSDEGRASACTGITDLRHEKVSVYDDIDSATMAVVARVELDRGTYPAIIVVPKQDVQCGE
;
A
#
# COMPACT_ATOMS: atom_id res chain seq x y z
N MET A 1 9.67 -16.99 65.96
CA MET A 1 8.81 -18.19 65.99
C MET A 1 8.39 -18.54 64.58
N ARG A 2 8.55 -19.81 64.20
CA ARG A 2 7.97 -20.46 63.02
C ARG A 2 6.46 -20.56 63.21
N TYR A 3 5.67 -20.27 62.18
CA TYR A 3 4.49 -21.06 61.84
C TYR A 3 4.36 -21.14 60.32
N LEU A 4 4.40 -22.39 59.84
CA LEU A 4 4.05 -22.83 58.50
C LEU A 4 2.53 -23.08 58.42
N PHE A 5 2.06 -23.47 57.23
CA PHE A 5 0.74 -23.93 56.80
C PHE A 5 -0.10 -22.85 56.08
N ALA A 6 0.01 -22.76 54.75
CA ALA A 6 -0.64 -23.61 53.74
C ALA A 6 -2.15 -23.36 53.64
N SER A 7 -2.59 -22.70 52.57
CA SER A 7 -3.88 -22.98 51.97
C SER A 7 -3.89 -22.52 50.50
N THR A 8 -4.19 -23.48 49.65
CA THR A 8 -4.40 -23.40 48.21
C THR A 8 -5.57 -22.47 47.87
N LEU A 9 -5.42 -21.65 46.84
CA LEU A 9 -6.53 -21.30 45.95
C LEU A 9 -5.97 -21.06 44.55
N ALA A 10 -6.24 -22.00 43.64
CA ALA A 10 -5.99 -21.83 42.23
C ALA A 10 -6.88 -20.68 41.72
N ALA A 11 -6.27 -19.55 41.36
CA ALA A 11 -6.98 -18.50 40.64
C ALA A 11 -7.25 -19.03 39.23
N VAL A 12 -8.52 -19.31 38.95
CA VAL A 12 -9.03 -19.56 37.60
C VAL A 12 -8.68 -18.36 36.75
N ILE A 13 -7.76 -18.54 35.80
CA ILE A 13 -7.53 -17.55 34.75
C ILE A 13 -8.77 -17.63 33.87
N ALA A 14 -9.75 -16.79 34.15
CA ALA A 14 -10.76 -16.46 33.17
C ALA A 14 -10.02 -15.72 32.06
N ALA A 15 -9.56 -16.48 31.05
CA ALA A 15 -9.26 -15.93 29.75
C ALA A 15 -10.58 -15.38 29.22
N ALA A 16 -10.86 -14.12 29.55
CA ALA A 16 -11.75 -13.31 28.75
C ALA A 16 -11.04 -13.15 27.42
N SER A 17 -11.24 -14.13 26.53
CA SER A 17 -11.06 -13.96 25.11
C SER A 17 -11.99 -12.81 24.77
N SER A 18 -11.47 -11.58 24.75
CA SER A 18 -12.04 -10.54 23.94
C SER A 18 -12.05 -11.14 22.54
N ALA A 19 -13.22 -11.64 22.14
CA ALA A 19 -13.49 -11.85 20.73
C ALA A 19 -13.18 -10.51 20.09
N ALA A 20 -12.05 -10.46 19.37
CA ALA A 20 -11.79 -9.38 18.47
C ALA A 20 -12.93 -9.44 17.46
N ASN A 21 -13.99 -8.67 17.73
CA ASN A 21 -15.02 -8.41 16.76
C ASN A 21 -14.30 -7.65 15.65
N ALA A 22 -13.89 -8.36 14.60
CA ALA A 22 -13.56 -7.75 13.35
C ALA A 22 -14.83 -7.05 12.89
N GLN A 23 -14.92 -5.75 13.18
CA GLN A 23 -15.98 -4.91 12.68
C GLN A 23 -15.80 -4.87 11.16
N THR A 24 -16.52 -5.73 10.43
CA THR A 24 -16.83 -5.48 9.03
C THR A 24 -17.49 -4.11 8.99
N ALA A 25 -16.81 -3.16 8.35
CA ALA A 25 -17.17 -1.76 8.30
C ALA A 25 -18.66 -1.63 7.98
N GLY A 26 -19.42 -1.15 8.96
CA GLY A 26 -20.75 -0.62 8.74
C GLY A 26 -20.61 0.55 7.77
N SER A 27 -21.39 0.48 6.69
CA SER A 27 -21.63 1.59 5.79
C SER A 27 -22.03 2.80 6.61
N ASP A 28 -21.13 3.79 6.72
CA ASP A 28 -21.40 5.24 6.74
C ASP A 28 -20.10 6.00 7.04
N GLY A 29 -19.49 6.59 6.00
CA GLY A 29 -18.59 7.74 6.16
C GLY A 29 -17.07 7.54 6.00
N ILE A 30 -16.60 6.48 5.33
CA ILE A 30 -15.20 6.38 4.90
C ILE A 30 -15.20 6.33 3.36
N PRO A 31 -14.39 7.13 2.62
CA PRO A 31 -14.27 6.97 1.18
C PRO A 31 -13.91 5.51 0.93
N THR A 32 -14.83 4.79 0.29
CA THR A 32 -14.68 3.36 0.08
C THR A 32 -13.40 3.13 -0.71
N THR A 33 -12.47 2.37 -0.15
CA THR A 33 -11.42 1.74 -0.96
C THR A 33 -12.18 0.82 -1.92
N GLN A 34 -12.48 1.29 -3.13
CA GLN A 34 -13.54 0.72 -3.99
C GLN A 34 -13.27 -0.74 -4.41
N CYS A 35 -12.05 -1.27 -4.20
CA CYS A 35 -11.69 -2.66 -4.42
C CYS A 35 -10.39 -3.04 -3.70
N ALA A 36 -10.25 -4.31 -3.29
CA ALA A 36 -9.00 -4.83 -2.71
C ALA A 36 -7.94 -5.12 -3.79
N ILE A 37 -8.38 -5.54 -4.98
CA ILE A 37 -7.56 -5.81 -6.16
C ILE A 37 -8.04 -4.92 -7.29
N GLY A 38 -7.10 -4.28 -7.99
CA GLY A 38 -7.39 -3.47 -9.16
C GLY A 38 -6.37 -3.69 -10.28
N TYR A 39 -6.61 -3.04 -11.40
CA TYR A 39 -5.72 -2.97 -12.54
C TYR A 39 -5.39 -1.52 -12.82
N VAL A 40 -4.10 -1.20 -13.01
CA VAL A 40 -3.67 0.17 -13.27
C VAL A 40 -3.18 0.31 -14.70
N THR A 41 -3.72 1.29 -15.40
CA THR A 41 -3.24 1.70 -16.73
C THR A 41 -2.96 3.19 -16.71
N GLY A 42 -1.67 3.56 -16.72
CA GLY A 42 -1.26 4.95 -16.54
C GLY A 42 0.11 5.02 -15.91
N VAL A 43 0.30 5.94 -14.97
CA VAL A 43 1.59 6.15 -14.32
C VAL A 43 1.54 5.84 -12.83
N GLY A 44 2.66 5.35 -12.29
CA GLY A 44 2.83 5.16 -10.86
C GLY A 44 4.24 5.46 -10.41
N GLY A 45 4.44 5.72 -9.12
CA GLY A 45 5.79 5.98 -8.61
C GLY A 45 5.82 6.53 -7.20
N SER A 46 6.85 7.32 -6.89
CA SER A 46 6.91 8.01 -5.61
C SER A 46 5.82 9.08 -5.52
N ALA A 47 5.31 9.34 -4.31
CA ALA A 47 4.27 10.36 -4.10
C ALA A 47 4.70 11.74 -4.65
N GLN A 48 5.96 12.10 -4.46
CA GLN A 48 6.51 13.35 -4.97
C GLN A 48 6.55 13.35 -6.51
N SER A 49 7.13 12.32 -7.12
CA SER A 49 7.30 12.25 -8.58
C SER A 49 5.96 12.17 -9.32
N VAL A 50 4.94 11.52 -8.75
CA VAL A 50 3.59 11.50 -9.31
C VAL A 50 2.94 12.89 -9.26
N ARG A 51 3.06 13.62 -8.15
CA ARG A 51 2.55 15.00 -8.07
C ARG A 51 3.24 15.92 -9.08
N GLU A 52 4.55 15.81 -9.23
CA GLU A 52 5.33 16.57 -10.21
C GLU A 52 4.93 16.20 -11.66
N TYR A 53 4.68 14.92 -11.94
CA TYR A 53 4.15 14.47 -13.23
C TYR A 53 2.77 15.06 -13.53
N LEU A 54 1.86 15.05 -12.55
CA LEU A 54 0.50 15.59 -12.72
C LEU A 54 0.51 17.11 -12.92
N ALA A 55 1.48 17.81 -12.34
CA ALA A 55 1.70 19.24 -12.55
C ALA A 55 2.47 19.57 -13.85
N THR A 56 3.05 18.56 -14.52
CA THR A 56 3.80 18.74 -15.77
C THR A 56 2.83 18.99 -16.94
N PRO A 57 3.09 19.97 -17.81
CA PRO A 57 2.28 20.19 -19.02
C PRO A 57 2.20 18.94 -19.89
N ASP A 58 1.05 18.66 -20.51
CA ASP A 58 0.82 17.40 -21.24
C ASP A 58 1.88 17.11 -22.32
N ARG A 59 2.35 18.14 -23.03
CA ARG A 59 3.42 18.03 -24.04
C ARG A 59 4.77 17.54 -23.48
N ASP A 60 5.00 17.76 -22.18
CA ASP A 60 6.24 17.48 -21.48
C ASP A 60 6.16 16.18 -20.65
N LYS A 61 4.96 15.64 -20.42
CA LYS A 61 4.74 14.41 -19.63
C LYS A 61 5.52 13.21 -20.17
N TYR A 62 5.56 13.02 -21.49
CA TYR A 62 6.32 11.93 -22.11
C TYR A 62 7.81 11.99 -21.74
N ARG A 63 8.40 13.19 -21.82
CA ARG A 63 9.80 13.41 -21.46
C ARG A 63 10.03 13.22 -19.96
N TYR A 64 9.09 13.68 -19.14
CA TYR A 64 9.19 13.51 -17.69
C TYR A 64 9.28 12.03 -17.29
N VAL A 65 8.50 11.13 -17.90
CA VAL A 65 8.59 9.68 -17.64
C VAL A 65 9.98 9.15 -18.01
N ALA A 66 10.49 9.52 -19.19
CA ALA A 66 11.79 9.07 -19.67
C ALA A 66 12.96 9.57 -18.80
N ASP A 67 12.88 10.80 -18.32
CA ASP A 67 13.97 11.44 -17.55
C ASP A 67 13.97 11.03 -16.06
N ASN A 68 12.84 10.54 -15.54
CA ASN A 68 12.66 10.22 -14.12
C ASN A 68 12.26 8.76 -13.89
N PRO A 69 13.02 7.77 -14.42
CA PRO A 69 12.66 6.37 -14.28
C PRO A 69 12.61 5.94 -12.80
N ILE A 70 11.70 5.01 -12.50
CA ILE A 70 11.55 4.51 -11.14
C ILE A 70 12.85 3.85 -10.65
N ARG A 71 13.23 4.15 -9.41
CA ARG A 71 14.36 3.53 -8.71
C ARG A 71 13.95 3.28 -7.29
N CYS A 72 14.26 2.10 -6.76
CA CYS A 72 13.92 1.71 -5.41
C CYS A 72 15.10 1.00 -4.74
N GLN A 73 15.12 1.00 -3.42
CA GLN A 73 16.00 0.16 -2.61
C GLN A 73 15.36 -1.21 -2.45
N VAL A 74 16.08 -2.27 -2.81
CA VAL A 74 15.62 -3.66 -2.67
C VAL A 74 16.20 -4.24 -1.40
N SER A 75 15.33 -4.70 -0.48
CA SER A 75 15.75 -5.39 0.73
C SER A 75 16.15 -6.84 0.45
N ASP A 76 16.85 -7.46 1.40
CA ASP A 76 17.25 -8.88 1.29
C ASP A 76 16.04 -9.83 1.20
N GLU A 77 14.86 -9.40 1.67
CA GLU A 77 13.61 -10.16 1.56
C GLU A 77 12.91 -10.01 0.19
N GLY A 78 13.49 -9.23 -0.71
CA GLY A 78 13.00 -9.03 -2.08
C GLY A 78 11.85 -8.01 -2.19
N ARG A 79 11.72 -7.08 -1.23
CA ARG A 79 10.77 -5.97 -1.32
C ARG A 79 11.46 -4.70 -1.76
N ALA A 80 10.81 -3.95 -2.65
CA ALA A 80 11.27 -2.62 -3.06
C ALA A 80 10.66 -1.56 -2.14
N SER A 81 11.49 -0.61 -1.70
CA SER A 81 11.15 0.48 -0.80
C SER A 81 11.90 1.75 -1.17
N ALA A 82 11.60 2.87 -0.51
CA ALA A 82 12.24 4.18 -0.74
C ALA A 82 12.30 4.54 -2.24
N CYS A 83 11.20 4.28 -2.96
CA CYS A 83 11.13 4.51 -4.39
C CYS A 83 11.15 6.00 -4.73
N THR A 84 11.87 6.35 -5.78
CA THR A 84 11.92 7.66 -6.43
C THR A 84 11.58 7.52 -7.90
N GLY A 85 11.14 8.58 -8.56
CA GLY A 85 10.78 8.54 -9.97
C GLY A 85 9.40 7.93 -10.23
N ILE A 86 9.18 7.59 -11.49
CA ILE A 86 7.91 7.20 -12.11
C ILE A 86 8.12 6.01 -13.03
N THR A 87 7.09 5.18 -13.17
CA THR A 87 7.01 4.08 -14.12
C THR A 87 5.66 4.07 -14.81
N ASP A 88 5.64 3.54 -16.03
CA ASP A 88 4.42 3.29 -16.79
C ASP A 88 3.83 1.93 -16.37
N LEU A 89 2.54 1.92 -16.05
CA LEU A 89 1.79 0.72 -15.70
C LEU A 89 0.87 0.37 -16.87
N ARG A 90 1.00 -0.85 -17.40
CA ARG A 90 0.27 -1.33 -18.58
C ARG A 90 -0.68 -2.44 -18.17
N HIS A 91 -1.86 -2.07 -17.68
CA HIS A 91 -2.84 -3.01 -17.13
C HIS A 91 -2.24 -3.88 -15.99
N GLU A 92 -1.46 -3.24 -15.12
CA GLU A 92 -0.75 -3.91 -14.04
C GLU A 92 -1.72 -4.30 -12.93
N LYS A 93 -1.69 -5.56 -12.50
CA LYS A 93 -2.52 -6.02 -11.38
C LYS A 93 -1.92 -5.52 -10.06
N VAL A 94 -2.71 -4.80 -9.29
CA VAL A 94 -2.28 -4.19 -8.02
C VAL A 94 -3.18 -4.60 -6.86
N SER A 95 -2.63 -4.56 -5.65
CA SER A 95 -3.44 -4.58 -4.42
C SER A 95 -3.60 -3.16 -3.92
N VAL A 96 -4.83 -2.70 -3.73
CA VAL A 96 -5.10 -1.35 -3.25
C VAL A 96 -4.83 -1.31 -1.74
N TYR A 97 -4.10 -0.29 -1.29
CA TYR A 97 -3.67 -0.18 0.09
C TYR A 97 -4.41 0.92 0.85
N ASP A 98 -4.30 2.17 0.39
CA ASP A 98 -4.91 3.32 1.07
C ASP A 98 -5.12 4.50 0.10
N ASP A 99 -6.08 5.36 0.42
CA ASP A 99 -6.25 6.64 -0.25
C ASP A 99 -5.26 7.65 0.33
N ILE A 100 -4.45 8.30 -0.53
CA ILE A 100 -3.47 9.30 -0.07
C ILE A 100 -4.13 10.68 -0.02
N ASP A 101 -4.87 11.03 -1.07
CA ASP A 101 -5.62 12.28 -1.18
C ASP A 101 -6.85 12.09 -2.10
N SER A 102 -7.46 13.18 -2.56
CA SER A 102 -8.64 13.13 -3.44
C SER A 102 -8.33 12.64 -4.86
N ALA A 103 -7.08 12.71 -5.30
CA ALA A 103 -6.65 12.41 -6.67
C ALA A 103 -5.75 11.17 -6.79
N THR A 104 -5.09 10.77 -5.70
CA THR A 104 -4.10 9.67 -5.70
C THR A 104 -4.35 8.65 -4.59
N MET A 105 -3.88 7.42 -4.82
CA MET A 105 -3.93 6.32 -3.86
C MET A 105 -2.63 5.51 -3.86
N ALA A 106 -2.37 4.83 -2.75
CA ALA A 106 -1.27 3.89 -2.57
C ALA A 106 -1.70 2.49 -3.01
N VAL A 107 -0.86 1.85 -3.83
CA VAL A 107 -1.07 0.48 -4.30
C VAL A 107 0.21 -0.33 -4.16
N VAL A 108 0.07 -1.64 -3.98
CA VAL A 108 1.18 -2.58 -4.13
C VAL A 108 1.21 -3.05 -5.59
N ALA A 109 2.26 -2.68 -6.30
CA ALA A 109 2.49 -3.06 -7.70
C ALA A 109 3.84 -3.76 -7.85
N ARG A 110 3.99 -4.53 -8.93
CA ARG A 110 5.27 -5.09 -9.34
C ARG A 110 6.01 -4.06 -10.19
N VAL A 111 7.13 -3.56 -9.66
CA VAL A 111 7.96 -2.57 -10.36
C VAL A 111 9.18 -3.25 -10.96
N GLU A 112 9.44 -2.96 -12.22
CA GLU A 112 10.63 -3.43 -12.93
C GLU A 112 11.83 -2.53 -12.59
N LEU A 113 12.90 -3.15 -12.11
CA LEU A 113 14.17 -2.53 -11.75
C LEU A 113 15.32 -3.28 -12.44
N ASP A 114 16.53 -2.73 -12.44
CA ASP A 114 17.71 -3.29 -13.13
C ASP A 114 18.00 -4.78 -12.84
N ARG A 115 17.62 -5.28 -11.66
CA ARG A 115 17.91 -6.65 -11.19
C ARG A 115 16.69 -7.57 -11.17
N GLY A 116 15.55 -7.10 -11.65
CA GLY A 116 14.31 -7.87 -11.72
C GLY A 116 13.09 -7.08 -11.30
N THR A 117 11.99 -7.80 -11.07
CA THR A 117 10.70 -7.22 -10.73
C THR A 117 10.40 -7.44 -9.25
N TYR A 118 10.08 -6.37 -8.53
CA TYR A 118 9.90 -6.41 -7.08
C TYR A 118 8.55 -5.80 -6.67
N PRO A 119 7.86 -6.33 -5.65
CA PRO A 119 6.69 -5.68 -5.10
C PRO A 119 7.11 -4.39 -4.38
N ALA A 120 6.48 -3.27 -4.71
CA ALA A 120 6.67 -1.97 -4.09
C ALA A 120 5.32 -1.32 -3.77
N ILE A 121 5.28 -0.53 -2.70
CA ILE A 121 4.18 0.42 -2.46
C ILE A 121 4.50 1.68 -3.28
N ILE A 122 3.64 1.99 -4.23
CA ILE A 122 3.75 3.18 -5.09
C ILE A 122 2.44 3.95 -5.09
N VAL A 123 2.49 5.19 -5.52
CA VAL A 123 1.34 6.07 -5.69
C VAL A 123 0.88 6.02 -7.14
N VAL A 124 -0.43 6.00 -7.35
CA VAL A 124 -1.07 6.08 -8.68
C VAL A 124 -2.24 7.08 -8.65
N PRO A 125 -2.57 7.73 -9.78
CA PRO A 125 -3.81 8.48 -9.91
C PRO A 125 -5.03 7.57 -9.78
N LYS A 126 -6.06 7.98 -9.01
CA LYS A 126 -7.28 7.18 -8.81
C LYS A 126 -8.00 6.89 -10.13
N GLN A 127 -7.98 7.85 -11.05
CA GLN A 127 -8.57 7.72 -12.39
C GLN A 127 -7.92 6.63 -13.26
N ASP A 128 -6.69 6.21 -12.94
CA ASP A 128 -5.94 5.20 -13.70
C ASP A 128 -6.19 3.79 -13.14
N VAL A 129 -6.94 3.66 -12.04
CA VAL A 129 -7.27 2.40 -11.37
C VAL A 129 -8.64 1.92 -11.79
N GLN A 130 -8.71 0.66 -12.23
CA GLN A 130 -9.95 -0.05 -12.53
C GLN A 130 -10.10 -1.19 -11.52
N CYS A 131 -11.25 -1.28 -10.87
CA CYS A 131 -11.51 -2.40 -9.97
C CYS A 131 -11.62 -3.71 -10.75
N GLY A 132 -10.92 -4.74 -10.27
CA GLY A 132 -11.12 -6.09 -10.78
C GLY A 132 -12.49 -6.63 -10.34
N GLU A 133 -13.06 -7.51 -11.15
CA GLU A 133 -14.21 -8.35 -10.76
C GLU A 133 -13.80 -9.46 -9.78
#